data_AF-A0A4R2J529-F1
#
_entry.id   AF-A0A4R2J529-F1
#
_cell.length_a   1.000
_cell.length_b   1.000
_cell.length_c   1.000
_cell.angle_alpha   90.00
_cell.angle_beta   90.00
_cell.angle_gamma   90.00
#
_symmetry.space_group_name_H-M   'P 1'
#
loop_
_entity.id
_entity.type
_entity.pdbx_description
1 polymer ?
#
loop_
_entity_poly.entity_id
_entity_poly.type
_entity_poly.pdbx_seq_one_letter_code
_entity_poly.pdbx_strand_id
1 'polypeptide(L)' 'MALNSSGVSVESWVELGQDVTMRQETDLLNQQAMLYFGNADEYVLILGRENLRQVISLATKALSELDAKPE' A
#
# COMPACT_ATOMS: atom_id res chain seq x y z
N MET A 1 -7.71 15.43 -19.88
CA MET A 1 -6.57 15.40 -18.94
C MET A 1 -5.36 14.91 -19.72
N ALA A 2 -4.27 15.67 -19.72
CA ALA A 2 -3.07 15.34 -20.50
C ALA A 2 -2.17 14.38 -19.70
N LEU A 3 -1.69 13.33 -20.36
CA LEU A 3 -0.67 12.42 -19.84
C LEU A 3 0.67 13.18 -19.81
N ASN A 4 1.42 13.09 -18.71
CA ASN A 4 2.80 13.56 -18.67
C ASN A 4 3.69 12.65 -19.54
N SER A 5 4.89 13.11 -19.88
CA SER A 5 5.82 12.50 -20.84
C SER A 5 6.36 11.11 -20.47
N SER A 6 5.94 10.53 -19.33
CA SER A 6 6.16 9.14 -18.92
C SER A 6 4.91 8.25 -19.01
N GLY A 7 3.75 8.81 -19.35
CA GLY A 7 2.49 8.08 -19.52
C GLY A 7 1.73 7.76 -18.23
N VAL A 8 1.98 8.45 -17.12
CA VAL A 8 1.40 8.11 -15.80
C VAL A 8 0.76 9.32 -15.12
N SER A 9 -0.53 9.25 -14.83
CA SER A 9 -1.23 10.23 -13.98
C SER A 9 -1.89 9.53 -12.79
N VAL A 10 -1.48 9.92 -11.58
CA VAL A 10 -2.19 9.61 -10.33
C VAL A 10 -2.01 10.80 -9.39
N GLU A 11 -3.08 11.53 -9.11
CA GLU A 11 -3.16 12.55 -8.04
C GLU A 11 -4.34 12.20 -7.11
N SER A 12 -4.16 11.20 -6.27
CA SER A 12 -4.98 11.10 -5.07
C SER A 12 -4.15 10.45 -3.97
N TRP A 13 -4.08 11.13 -2.83
CA TRP A 13 -3.41 10.66 -1.63
C TRP A 13 -4.44 9.89 -0.82
N VAL A 14 -4.14 8.63 -0.49
CA VAL A 14 -4.97 7.82 0.41
C VAL A 14 -4.45 8.02 1.83
N GLU A 15 -5.28 8.58 2.70
CA GLU A 15 -5.02 8.62 4.14
C GLU A 15 -5.83 7.52 4.83
N LEU A 16 -5.14 6.64 5.56
CA LEU A 16 -5.78 5.58 6.34
C LEU A 16 -5.81 6.00 7.82
N GLY A 17 -7.02 6.10 8.37
CA GLY A 17 -7.22 6.25 9.82
C GLY A 17 -6.88 4.95 10.58
N GLN A 18 -6.86 5.02 11.91
CA GLN A 18 -6.44 3.90 12.76
C GLN A 18 -7.35 2.66 12.68
N ASP A 19 -8.59 2.81 12.25
CA ASP A 19 -9.62 1.75 12.29
C ASP A 19 -10.08 1.28 10.90
N VAL A 20 -9.30 1.51 9.84
CA VAL A 20 -9.65 1.02 8.51
C VAL A 20 -9.47 -0.51 8.45
N THR A 21 -10.56 -1.23 8.21
CA THR A 21 -10.50 -2.68 7.99
C THR A 21 -9.79 -2.96 6.67
N MET A 22 -8.84 -3.89 6.71
CA MET A 22 -8.08 -4.31 5.53
C MET A 22 -8.19 -5.82 5.35
N ARG A 23 -8.25 -6.25 4.09
CA ARG A 23 -8.27 -7.65 3.69
C ARG A 23 -7.19 -7.90 2.64
N GLN A 24 -6.66 -9.11 2.62
CA GLN A 24 -5.60 -9.49 1.70
C GLN A 24 -6.00 -10.69 0.85
N GLU A 25 -5.62 -10.65 -0.44
CA GLU A 25 -5.62 -11.80 -1.34
C GLU A 25 -4.26 -11.95 -2.03
N THR A 26 -3.86 -13.20 -2.31
CA THR A 26 -2.62 -13.50 -3.03
C THR A 26 -2.94 -14.11 -4.39
N ASP A 27 -2.44 -13.49 -5.45
CA ASP A 27 -2.40 -14.08 -6.76
C ASP A 27 -1.06 -14.79 -6.97
N LEU A 28 -1.06 -16.11 -6.81
CA LEU A 28 0.13 -16.93 -6.97
C LEU A 28 0.58 -17.05 -8.43
N LEU A 29 -0.33 -16.91 -9.38
CA LEU A 29 -0.01 -16.99 -10.81
C LEU A 29 0.78 -15.76 -11.24
N ASN A 30 0.33 -14.58 -10.83
CA ASN A 30 1.00 -13.31 -11.15
C ASN A 30 2.05 -12.88 -10.11
N GLN A 31 2.23 -13.66 -9.04
CA GLN A 31 3.14 -13.36 -7.91
C GLN A 31 2.86 -11.97 -7.30
N GLN A 32 1.59 -11.69 -7.05
CA GLN A 32 1.08 -10.42 -6.54
C GLN A 32 0.31 -10.60 -5.23
N ALA A 33 0.37 -9.58 -4.38
CA ALA A 33 -0.53 -9.42 -3.25
C ALA A 33 -1.48 -8.25 -3.54
N MET A 34 -2.75 -8.43 -3.19
CA MET A 34 -3.79 -7.42 -3.28
C MET A 34 -4.24 -7.09 -1.85
N LEU A 35 -4.17 -5.81 -1.50
CA LEU A 35 -4.65 -5.28 -0.22
C LEU A 35 -5.90 -4.45 -0.51
N TYR A 36 -7.03 -4.91 -0.01
CA TYR A 36 -8.31 -4.24 -0.08
C TYR A 36 -8.53 -3.45 1.20
N PHE A 37 -8.98 -2.20 1.08
CA PHE A 37 -9.24 -1.33 2.23
C PHE A 37 -10.30 -0.28 1.90
N GLY A 38 -10.83 0.38 2.93
CA GLY A 38 -11.97 1.28 2.82
C GLY A 38 -13.31 0.56 3.02
N ASN A 39 -14.41 1.29 2.82
CA ASN A 39 -15.75 0.73 3.01
C ASN A 39 -16.09 -0.23 1.87
N ALA A 40 -16.28 -1.50 2.18
CA ALA A 40 -16.60 -2.55 1.21
C ALA A 40 -15.57 -2.68 0.07
N ASP A 41 -14.27 -2.69 0.44
CA ASP A 41 -13.16 -2.93 -0.50
C ASP A 41 -13.07 -1.88 -1.64
N GLU A 42 -13.44 -0.62 -1.36
CA GLU A 42 -13.44 0.51 -2.31
C GLU A 42 -12.06 0.77 -2.96
N TYR A 43 -10.99 0.51 -2.23
CA TYR A 43 -9.63 0.74 -2.68
C TYR A 43 -8.83 -0.56 -2.69
N VAL A 44 -8.00 -0.72 -3.72
CA VAL A 44 -7.14 -1.89 -3.89
C VAL A 44 -5.71 -1.46 -4.20
N LEU A 45 -4.77 -1.90 -3.38
CA LEU A 45 -3.34 -1.79 -3.64
C LEU A 45 -2.79 -3.15 -4.11
N ILE A 46 -2.29 -3.19 -5.34
CA ILE A 46 -1.69 -4.39 -5.93
C ILE A 46 -0.17 -4.24 -5.93
N LEU A 47 0.53 -5.18 -5.30
CA LEU A 47 1.99 -5.19 -5.18
C LEU A 47 2.55 -6.50 -5.73
N GLY A 48 3.50 -6.39 -6.67
CA GLY A 48 4.35 -7.53 -7.03
C GLY A 48 5.27 -7.93 -5.87
N ARG A 49 5.68 -9.21 -5.84
CA ARG A 49 6.48 -9.81 -4.77
C ARG A 49 7.67 -8.98 -4.27
N GLU A 50 8.49 -8.43 -5.15
CA GLU A 50 9.69 -7.68 -4.75
C GLU A 50 9.33 -6.29 -4.19
N ASN A 51 8.31 -5.62 -4.75
CA ASN A 51 7.81 -4.36 -4.21
C ASN A 51 7.16 -4.57 -2.84
N LEU A 52 6.40 -5.67 -2.67
CA LEU A 52 5.85 -6.06 -1.37
C LEU A 52 6.95 -6.24 -0.32
N ARG A 53 8.06 -6.91 -0.67
CA ARG A 53 9.20 -7.06 0.25
C ARG A 53 9.79 -5.71 0.66
N GLN A 54 9.93 -4.78 -0.28
CA GLN A 54 10.43 -3.43 0.02
C GLN A 54 9.47 -2.65 0.92
N VAL A 55 8.17 -2.69 0.63
CA VAL A 55 7.14 -2.06 1.47
C VAL A 55 7.18 -2.60 2.89
N ILE A 56 7.25 -3.93 3.07
CA ILE A 56 7.34 -4.56 4.39
C ILE A 56 8.60 -4.07 5.13
N SER A 57 9.75 -4.02 4.47
CA SER A 57 10.99 -3.55 5.07
C SER A 57 10.88 -2.10 5.56
N LEU A 58 10.40 -1.20 4.69
CA LEU A 58 10.23 0.21 5.02
C LEU A 58 9.17 0.44 6.11
N ALA A 59 8.03 -0.24 6.02
CA ALA A 59 6.96 -0.14 7.01
C ALA A 59 7.40 -0.67 8.38
N THR A 60 8.15 -1.78 8.42
CA THR A 60 8.70 -2.33 9.67
C THR A 60 9.65 -1.34 10.33
N LYS A 61 10.51 -0.70 9.53
CA LYS A 61 11.41 0.35 10.03
C LYS A 61 10.63 1.55 10.58
N ALA A 62 9.65 2.05 9.83
CA ALA A 62 8.80 3.16 10.25
C ALA A 62 8.02 2.84 11.53
N LEU A 63 7.46 1.63 11.66
CA LEU A 63 6.82 1.18 12.90
C LEU A 63 7.80 1.20 14.08
N SER A 64 9.02 0.71 13.86
CA SER A 64 10.06 0.71 14.91
C SER A 64 10.42 2.14 15.36
N GLU A 65 10.43 3.11 14.44
CA GLU A 65 10.67 4.52 14.73
C GLU A 65 9.48 5.17 15.46
N LEU A 66 8.24 4.81 15.12
CA LEU A 66 7.03 5.29 15.80
C LEU A 66 6.88 4.72 17.22
N ASP A 67 7.32 3.48 17.44
CA ASP A 67 7.33 2.81 18.75
C ASP A 67 8.48 3.30 19.65
N ALA A 68 9.55 3.83 19.05
CA ALA A 68 10.59 4.51 19.81
C ALA A 68 10.00 5.80 20.40
N LYS A 69 9.96 5.88 21.74
CA LYS A 69 9.45 7.07 22.43
C LYS A 69 10.15 8.33 21.89
N PRO A 70 9.40 9.41 21.59
CA PRO A 70 10.03 10.69 21.33
C PRO A 70 10.86 11.09 22.56
N GLU A 71 12.12 11.49 22.35
CA GLU A 71 12.95 12.11 23.38
C GLU A 71 12.38 13.45 23.87
#